data_AF-A0A7L3WNS6-F1
#
_entry.id   AF-A0A7L3WNS6-F1
#
_cell.length_a   1.000
_cell.length_b   1.000
_cell.length_c   1.000
_cell.angle_alpha   90.00
_cell.angle_beta   90.00
_cell.angle_gamma   90.00
#
_symmetry.space_group_name_H-M   'P 1'
#
loop_
_entity.id
_entity.type
_entity.pdbx_description
1 polymer ?
#
loop_
_entity_poly.entity_id
_entity_poly.type
_entity_poly.pdbx_seq_one_letter_code
_entity_poly.pdbx_strand_id
1 'polypeptide(L)'
;ITCPGVLLKDKEELYLSVSVLGQSKKTHCVPAVFPLLFQEKLVFEKAFADIVDPGDLVELLELDTAVLELIQLVPPVGKVLATYEENTRDFLFPDPKLTRGHHGLDREILMKRSSSFT
;
A
#
# COMPACT_ATOMS: atom_id res chain seq x y z
N ILE A 1 -3.00 9.34 -3.90
CA ILE A 1 -2.40 8.65 -5.08
C ILE A 1 -2.52 9.54 -6.30
N THR A 2 -1.42 9.76 -7.01
CA THR A 2 -1.35 10.58 -8.23
C THR A 2 -0.91 9.72 -9.42
N CYS A 3 -1.47 9.98 -10.61
CA CYS A 3 -1.01 9.37 -11.86
C CYS A 3 -1.09 10.41 -12.98
N PRO A 4 -0.05 11.24 -13.17
CA PRO A 4 -0.07 12.33 -14.14
C PRO A 4 -0.32 11.82 -15.56
N GLY A 5 -1.17 12.53 -16.31
CA GLY A 5 -1.39 12.26 -17.73
C GLY A 5 -2.24 11.01 -18.05
N VAL A 6 -2.88 10.39 -17.05
CA VAL A 6 -3.76 9.24 -17.29
C VAL A 6 -5.19 9.51 -16.82
N LEU A 7 -6.14 9.08 -17.65
CA LEU A 7 -7.56 8.97 -17.34
C LEU A 7 -7.93 7.48 -17.29
N LEU A 8 -8.63 7.05 -16.24
CA LEU A 8 -9.15 5.69 -16.18
C LEU A 8 -10.36 5.56 -17.11
N LYS A 9 -10.35 4.54 -17.98
CA LYS A 9 -11.50 4.27 -18.88
C LYS A 9 -12.75 3.91 -18.11
N ASP A 10 -12.59 3.05 -17.12
CA ASP A 10 -13.64 2.63 -16.21
C ASP A 10 -13.84 3.75 -15.18
N LYS A 11 -15.10 4.14 -14.95
CA LYS A 11 -15.46 5.19 -13.99
C LYS A 11 -15.87 4.66 -12.61
N GLU A 12 -15.79 3.34 -12.44
CA GLU A 12 -16.12 2.66 -11.19
C GLU A 12 -15.16 3.08 -10.07
N GLU A 13 -15.67 3.03 -8.85
CA GLU A 13 -14.93 3.47 -7.68
C GLU A 13 -13.67 2.64 -7.43
N LEU A 14 -12.68 3.26 -6.80
CA LEU A 14 -11.43 2.61 -6.40
C LEU A 14 -11.28 2.58 -4.89
N TYR A 15 -10.55 1.59 -4.40
CA TYR A 15 -10.09 1.53 -3.03
C TYR A 15 -8.64 1.03 -2.98
N LEU A 16 -7.98 1.29 -1.86
CA LEU A 16 -6.68 0.73 -1.57
C LEU A 16 -6.86 -0.50 -0.66
N SER A 17 -6.29 -1.63 -1.05
CA SER A 17 -6.10 -2.79 -0.20
C SER A 17 -4.68 -2.77 0.34
N VAL A 18 -4.51 -2.88 1.65
CA VAL A 18 -3.23 -2.84 2.34
C VAL A 18 -3.07 -4.11 3.16
N SER A 19 -2.07 -4.91 2.83
CA SER A 19 -1.73 -6.15 3.49
C SER A 19 -0.37 -6.03 4.16
N VAL A 20 -0.35 -6.06 5.49
CA VAL A 20 0.86 -5.88 6.32
C VAL A 20 0.72 -6.74 7.57
N LEU A 21 1.81 -7.37 8.03
CA LEU A 21 1.82 -8.23 9.23
C LEU A 21 0.79 -9.37 9.16
N GLY A 22 0.63 -9.98 7.98
CA GLY A 22 -0.37 -11.03 7.73
C GLY A 22 -1.84 -10.59 7.83
N GLN A 23 -2.14 -9.29 7.91
CA GLN A 23 -3.48 -8.74 7.96
C GLN A 23 -3.77 -7.92 6.71
N SER A 24 -4.98 -8.01 6.17
CA SER A 24 -5.43 -7.19 5.05
C SER A 24 -6.57 -6.27 5.44
N LYS A 25 -6.46 -4.99 5.12
CA LYS A 25 -7.48 -3.96 5.37
C LYS A 25 -7.68 -3.11 4.12
N LYS A 26 -8.88 -2.56 3.96
CA LYS A 26 -9.27 -1.77 2.79
C LYS A 26 -9.72 -0.39 3.22
N THR A 27 -9.47 0.60 2.40
CA THR A 27 -10.10 1.93 2.53
C THR A 27 -11.54 1.89 2.05
N HIS A 28 -12.28 2.97 2.30
CA HIS A 28 -13.52 3.23 1.57
C HIS A 28 -13.23 3.45 0.08
N CYS A 29 -14.27 3.27 -0.71
CA CYS A 29 -14.27 3.56 -2.13
C CYS A 29 -14.22 5.08 -2.38
N VAL A 30 -13.49 5.48 -3.42
CA VAL A 30 -13.41 6.86 -3.90
C VAL A 30 -13.64 6.91 -5.42
N PRO A 31 -14.10 8.03 -5.98
CA PRO A 31 -14.28 8.17 -7.42
C PRO A 31 -12.98 7.98 -8.21
N ALA A 32 -13.09 7.49 -9.46
CA ALA A 32 -11.99 7.29 -10.40
C ALA A 32 -11.39 8.56 -11.00
N VAL A 33 -11.10 9.55 -10.15
CA VAL A 33 -10.58 10.86 -10.56
C VAL A 33 -9.32 11.17 -9.79
N PHE A 34 -8.18 11.26 -10.50
CA PHE A 34 -6.91 11.62 -9.88
C PHE A 34 -6.86 13.13 -9.52
N PRO A 35 -6.21 13.50 -8.41
CA PRO A 35 -5.57 12.62 -7.43
C PRO A 35 -6.59 11.90 -6.53
N LEU A 36 -6.39 10.60 -6.29
CA LEU A 36 -7.21 9.83 -5.36
C LEU A 36 -6.80 10.17 -3.93
N LEU A 37 -7.75 10.56 -3.09
CA LEU A 37 -7.51 10.94 -1.70
C LEU A 37 -8.22 9.96 -0.76
N PHE A 38 -7.43 9.19 -0.01
CA PHE A 38 -7.92 8.29 1.04
C PHE A 38 -7.63 8.93 2.39
N GLN A 39 -8.62 9.58 3.00
CA GLN A 39 -8.47 10.31 4.26
C GLN A 39 -8.75 9.40 5.46
N GLU A 40 -8.03 8.29 5.56
CA GLU A 40 -8.31 7.22 6.51
C GLU A 40 -7.05 6.73 7.21
N LYS A 41 -7.22 6.28 8.46
CA LYS A 41 -6.17 5.63 9.24
C LYS A 41 -6.43 4.14 9.33
N LEU A 42 -5.62 3.34 8.66
CA LEU A 42 -5.60 1.89 8.82
C LEU A 42 -4.65 1.53 9.97
N VAL A 43 -5.12 0.77 10.96
CA VAL A 43 -4.33 0.33 12.12
C VAL A 43 -4.12 -1.16 12.03
N PHE A 44 -2.88 -1.64 12.15
CA PHE A 44 -2.52 -3.06 12.12
C PHE A 44 -1.83 -3.43 13.43
N GLU A 45 -2.26 -4.52 14.06
CA GLU A 45 -1.73 -4.96 15.36
C GLU A 45 -1.38 -6.44 15.29
N LYS A 46 -0.13 -6.79 15.59
CA LYS A 46 0.33 -8.18 15.66
C LYS A 46 1.13 -8.38 16.93
N ALA A 47 0.72 -9.35 17.74
CA ALA A 47 1.47 -9.80 18.90
C ALA A 47 2.38 -10.96 18.52
N PHE A 48 3.64 -10.88 18.90
CA PHE A 48 4.62 -11.96 18.73
C PHE A 48 4.92 -12.54 20.12
N ALA A 49 4.21 -13.61 20.48
CA ALA A 49 4.17 -14.10 21.87
C ALA A 49 5.45 -14.80 22.33
N ASP A 50 6.21 -15.38 21.40
CA ASP A 50 7.33 -16.29 21.72
C ASP A 50 8.70 -15.69 21.38
N ILE A 51 8.78 -14.36 21.24
CA ILE A 51 10.02 -13.66 20.91
C ILE A 51 10.60 -13.04 22.18
N VAL A 52 11.83 -13.41 22.50
CA VAL A 52 12.61 -12.80 23.59
C VAL A 52 13.67 -11.85 23.02
N ASP A 53 14.29 -12.22 21.90
CA ASP A 53 15.32 -11.41 21.25
C ASP A 53 14.73 -10.52 20.14
N PRO A 54 15.03 -9.21 20.13
CA PRO A 54 14.57 -8.32 19.07
C PRO A 54 15.08 -8.68 17.66
N GLY A 55 16.21 -9.38 17.54
CA GLY A 55 16.74 -9.88 16.26
C GLY A 55 15.81 -10.90 15.63
N ASP A 56 15.28 -11.84 16.42
CA ASP A 56 14.29 -12.83 15.95
C ASP A 56 13.03 -12.14 15.40
N LEU A 57 12.60 -11.01 15.98
CA LEU A 57 11.50 -10.22 15.45
C LEU A 57 11.83 -9.65 14.07
N VAL A 58 13.04 -9.12 13.89
CA VAL A 58 13.48 -8.58 12.60
C VAL A 58 13.47 -9.69 11.54
N GLU A 59 13.98 -10.88 11.86
CA GLU A 59 13.93 -12.03 10.95
C GLU A 59 12.50 -12.40 10.55
N LEU A 60 11.55 -12.40 11.49
CA LEU A 60 10.14 -12.66 11.16
C LEU A 60 9.51 -11.56 10.29
N LEU A 61 9.91 -10.30 10.47
CA LEU A 61 9.47 -9.21 9.60
C LEU A 61 10.09 -9.33 8.20
N GLU A 62 11.31 -9.83 8.10
CA GLU A 62 11.99 -10.10 6.82
C GLU A 62 11.36 -11.25 6.04
N LEU A 63 10.67 -12.17 6.71
CA LEU A 63 9.92 -13.27 6.06
C LEU A 63 8.53 -12.84 5.55
N ASP A 64 8.04 -11.66 5.94
CA ASP A 64 6.72 -11.15 5.53
C ASP A 64 6.85 -10.04 4.49
N THR A 65 5.80 -9.84 3.69
CA THR A 65 5.79 -8.86 2.60
C THR A 65 4.61 -7.89 2.76
N ALA A 66 4.93 -6.60 2.80
CA ALA A 66 3.94 -5.53 2.77
C ALA A 66 3.47 -5.31 1.33
N VAL A 67 2.15 -5.41 1.11
CA VAL A 67 1.53 -5.28 -0.22
C VAL A 67 0.45 -4.22 -0.18
N LEU A 68 0.54 -3.26 -1.10
CA LEU A 68 -0.49 -2.25 -1.34
C LEU A 68 -1.04 -2.42 -2.75
N GLU A 69 -2.36 -2.54 -2.90
CA GLU A 69 -3.02 -2.71 -4.19
C GLU A 69 -4.07 -1.64 -4.41
N LEU A 70 -3.96 -0.89 -5.50
CA LEU A 70 -5.02 -0.03 -5.99
C LEU A 70 -5.99 -0.86 -6.82
N ILE A 71 -7.22 -0.99 -6.35
CA ILE A 71 -8.23 -1.87 -6.94
C ILE A 71 -9.41 -1.03 -7.41
N GLN A 72 -9.90 -1.31 -8.61
CA GLN A 72 -11.14 -0.74 -9.14
C GLN A 72 -12.29 -1.75 -9.02
N LEU A 73 -13.44 -1.31 -8.53
CA LEU A 73 -14.60 -2.16 -8.21
C LEU A 73 -15.41 -2.50 -9.47
N VAL A 74 -14.78 -3.12 -10.46
CA VAL A 74 -15.47 -3.59 -11.67
C VAL A 74 -16.14 -4.95 -11.38
N PRO A 75 -17.46 -5.13 -11.56
CA PRO A 75 -18.10 -6.44 -11.38
C PRO A 75 -17.64 -7.49 -12.40
N PRO A 76 -17.60 -8.79 -12.07
CA PRO A 76 -17.94 -9.41 -10.78
C PRO A 76 -16.78 -9.47 -9.78
N VAL A 77 -15.54 -9.19 -10.20
CA VAL A 77 -14.33 -9.22 -9.36
C VAL A 77 -13.54 -7.95 -9.60
N GLY A 78 -13.15 -7.28 -8.50
CA GLY A 78 -12.35 -6.06 -8.59
C GLY A 78 -11.03 -6.26 -9.35
N LYS A 79 -10.62 -5.22 -10.07
CA LYS A 79 -9.47 -5.23 -10.97
C LYS A 79 -8.28 -4.52 -10.32
N VAL A 80 -7.16 -5.21 -10.12
CA VAL A 80 -5.93 -4.59 -9.61
C VAL A 80 -5.31 -3.72 -10.70
N LEU A 81 -5.20 -2.42 -10.44
CA LEU A 81 -4.64 -1.43 -11.37
C LEU A 81 -3.15 -1.19 -11.12
N ALA A 82 -2.72 -1.19 -9.86
CA ALA A 82 -1.33 -1.04 -9.50
C ALA A 82 -1.03 -1.75 -8.18
N THR A 83 0.18 -2.24 -8.05
CA THR A 83 0.66 -2.96 -6.87
C THR A 83 1.98 -2.37 -6.41
N TYR A 84 2.14 -2.22 -5.12
CA TYR A 84 3.42 -2.00 -4.47
C TYR A 84 3.69 -3.19 -3.55
N GLU A 85 4.93 -3.67 -3.56
CA GLU A 85 5.38 -4.82 -2.80
C GLU A 85 6.76 -4.51 -2.25
N GLU A 86 6.95 -4.71 -0.96
CA GLU A 86 8.22 -4.50 -0.27
C GLU A 86 8.31 -5.44 0.95
N ASN A 87 9.53 -5.78 1.35
CA ASN A 87 9.76 -6.50 2.59
C ASN A 87 9.12 -5.75 3.78
N THR A 88 8.48 -6.46 4.72
CA THR A 88 7.77 -5.80 5.82
C THR A 88 8.71 -5.04 6.76
N ARG A 89 9.93 -5.54 6.98
CA ARG A 89 10.96 -4.82 7.77
C ARG A 89 11.28 -3.48 7.11
N ASP A 90 11.61 -3.51 5.82
CA ASP A 90 11.94 -2.32 5.03
C ASP A 90 10.75 -1.35 4.97
N PHE A 91 9.53 -1.88 4.92
CA PHE A 91 8.33 -1.07 4.86
C PHE A 91 8.06 -0.31 6.17
N LEU A 92 8.22 -0.98 7.31
CA LEU A 92 8.02 -0.38 8.63
C LEU A 92 9.18 0.53 9.03
N PHE A 93 10.40 0.19 8.60
CA PHE A 93 11.63 0.91 8.92
C PHE A 93 12.42 1.26 7.66
N PRO A 94 11.88 2.19 6.82
CA PRO A 94 12.54 2.56 5.57
C PRO A 94 13.85 3.30 5.84
N ASP A 95 14.83 3.11 4.95
CA ASP A 95 16.10 3.82 5.04
C ASP A 95 15.88 5.35 5.01
N PRO A 96 16.67 6.13 5.78
CA PRO A 96 16.64 7.58 5.70
C PRO A 96 17.03 8.02 4.28
N LYS A 97 16.03 8.39 3.47
CA LYS A 97 16.30 8.86 2.10
C LYS A 97 17.09 10.17 2.18
N LEU A 98 18.27 10.22 1.56
CA LEU A 98 19.11 11.43 1.42
C LEU A 98 18.47 12.54 0.55
N THR A 99 17.27 12.31 0.02
CA THR A 99 16.60 13.24 -0.89
C THR A 99 15.97 14.41 -0.14
N ARG A 100 16.53 15.60 -0.34
CA ARG A 100 15.93 16.89 0.03
C ARG A 100 14.63 17.11 -0.76
N GLY A 101 13.48 16.81 -0.16
CA GLY A 101 12.19 17.15 -0.77
C GLY A 101 11.03 16.63 0.07
N HIS A 102 10.41 17.55 0.82
CA HIS A 102 9.36 17.35 1.83
C HIS A 102 9.88 16.89 3.20
N HIS A 103 10.11 17.87 4.07
CA HIS A 103 10.14 17.66 5.51
C HIS A 103 8.73 17.27 5.96
N GLY A 104 8.48 15.97 6.18
CA GLY A 104 7.20 15.49 6.68
C GLY A 104 7.25 14.04 7.14
N LEU A 105 6.28 13.64 7.97
CA LEU A 105 6.01 12.26 8.38
C LEU A 105 5.50 11.39 7.20
N ASP A 106 5.33 11.98 6.02
CA ASP A 106 4.69 11.37 4.86
C ASP A 106 5.70 10.63 3.99
N ARG A 107 5.41 9.36 3.70
CA ARG A 107 6.24 8.50 2.85
C ARG A 107 5.72 8.49 1.42
N GLU A 108 6.59 8.84 0.47
CA GLU A 108 6.31 8.67 -0.97
C GLU A 108 6.69 7.25 -1.45
N ILE A 109 5.73 6.60 -2.12
CA ILE A 109 5.83 5.24 -2.65
C ILE A 109 5.40 5.23 -4.12
N LEU A 110 6.20 4.59 -4.97
CA LEU A 110 5.87 4.36 -6.37
C LEU A 110 5.28 2.96 -6.54
N MET A 111 4.07 2.87 -7.06
CA MET A 111 3.41 1.59 -7.36
C MET A 111 3.75 1.12 -8.78
N LYS A 112 3.89 -0.19 -8.97
CA LYS A 112 4.01 -0.82 -10.28
C LYS A 112 2.64 -0.94 -10.92
N ARG A 113 2.48 -0.32 -12.09
CA ARG A 113 1.26 -0.39 -12.90
C ARG A 113 1.04 -1.80 -13.45
N SER A 114 -0.21 -2.28 -13.42
CA SER A 114 -0.64 -3.53 -14.06
C SER A 114 -1.07 -3.30 -15.51
N SER A 115 -1.19 -4.37 -16.30
CA SER A 115 -1.72 -4.32 -17.66
C SER A 115 -3.19 -3.85 -17.72
N SER A 116 -3.88 -3.98 -16.60
CA SER A 116 -5.28 -3.60 -16.41
C SER A 116 -5.51 -2.10 -16.27
N PHE A 117 -4.46 -1.32 -16.01
CA PHE A 117 -4.53 0.13 -15.92
C PHE A 117 -4.62 0.70 -17.35
N THR A 118 -5.81 1.06 -17.82
CA THR A 118 -6.06 1.48 -19.22
C THR A 118 -6.98 2.67 -19.34
#